data_AF-A0AA40EU31-F1
#
_entry.id   AF-A0AA40EU31-F1
#
_cell.length_a   1.000
_cell.length_b   1.000
_cell.length_c   1.000
_cell.angle_alpha   90.00
_cell.angle_beta   90.00
_cell.angle_gamma   90.00
#
_symmetry.space_group_name_H-M   'P 1'
#
loop_
_entity.id
_entity.type
_entity.pdbx_description
1 polymer ?
#
loop_
_entity_poly.entity_id
_entity_poly.type
_entity_poly.pdbx_seq_one_letter_code
_entity_poly.pdbx_strand_id
1 'polypeptide(L)'
;MCPPLRKAATCQPAPSPTATFLPLPPASHMALSGPPPWPLKLEVFGKRQEESTTDGLPVAYRYYEASGKRVVRNPADDIPAFLRRELSVGALADMLRYLWFAGAERPATPLHFHVAMGREIAVVDRMDLHLLWSNRGRLFVKPIPRFLLDLSRLR
;
A
#
# COMPACT_ATOMS: atom_id res chain seq x y z
N MET A 1 -2.61 -59.78 35.29
CA MET A 1 -2.36 -59.40 36.69
C MET A 1 -2.15 -57.89 36.74
N CYS A 2 -3.16 -57.15 37.20
CA CYS A 2 -3.14 -55.69 37.30
C CYS A 2 -2.72 -55.28 38.72
N PRO A 3 -1.90 -54.22 38.90
CA PRO A 3 -1.60 -53.70 40.23
C PRO A 3 -2.75 -52.83 40.78
N PRO A 4 -2.87 -52.66 42.11
CA PRO A 4 -4.03 -52.05 42.74
C PRO A 4 -4.03 -50.51 42.71
N LEU A 5 -5.24 -49.95 42.69
CA LEU A 5 -5.54 -48.51 42.74
C LEU A 5 -4.98 -47.86 44.03
N ARG A 6 -4.26 -46.74 43.87
CA ARG A 6 -3.86 -45.85 44.96
C ARG A 6 -5.06 -45.04 45.47
N LYS A 7 -5.16 -44.94 46.80
CA LYS A 7 -6.17 -44.17 47.54
C LYS A 7 -6.15 -42.68 47.17
N ALA A 8 -7.34 -42.09 47.03
CA ALA A 8 -7.54 -40.66 46.80
C ALA A 8 -7.04 -39.83 47.99
N ALA A 9 -6.21 -38.83 47.71
CA ALA A 9 -5.78 -37.83 48.69
C ALA A 9 -6.88 -36.76 48.83
N THR A 10 -7.31 -36.53 50.07
CA THR A 10 -8.23 -35.45 50.44
C THR A 10 -7.49 -34.11 50.38
N CYS A 11 -7.82 -33.26 49.40
CA CYS A 11 -7.34 -31.88 49.36
C CYS A 11 -8.10 -31.03 50.39
N GLN A 12 -7.38 -30.43 51.34
CA GLN A 12 -7.92 -29.34 52.15
C GLN A 12 -7.89 -28.03 51.35
N PRO A 13 -8.88 -27.13 51.53
CA PRO A 13 -8.88 -25.83 50.87
C PRO A 13 -7.85 -24.89 51.52
N ALA A 14 -7.05 -24.22 50.69
CA ALA A 14 -6.09 -23.21 51.10
C ALA A 14 -6.79 -21.93 51.61
N PRO A 15 -6.21 -21.19 52.57
CA PRO A 15 -6.75 -19.93 53.03
C PRO A 15 -6.62 -18.84 51.95
N SER A 16 -7.69 -18.08 51.77
CA SER A 16 -7.79 -16.97 50.82
C SER A 16 -6.87 -15.79 51.20
N PRO A 17 -6.15 -15.18 50.25
CA PRO A 17 -5.39 -13.97 50.54
C PRO A 17 -6.33 -12.76 50.65
N THR A 18 -6.27 -12.08 51.79
CA THR A 18 -6.86 -10.75 52.00
C THR A 18 -6.17 -9.76 51.06
N ALA A 19 -6.90 -9.26 50.07
CA ALA A 19 -6.41 -8.24 49.15
C ALA A 19 -6.39 -6.87 49.85
N THR A 20 -5.21 -6.39 50.22
CA THR A 20 -4.98 -4.99 50.59
C THR A 20 -5.14 -4.12 49.34
N PHE A 21 -6.23 -3.33 49.28
CA PHE A 21 -6.41 -2.32 48.24
C PHE A 21 -5.45 -1.14 48.50
N LEU A 22 -4.44 -1.00 47.66
CA LEU A 22 -3.69 0.24 47.51
C LEU A 22 -4.52 1.23 46.66
N PRO A 23 -4.55 2.53 46.98
CA PRO A 23 -5.27 3.51 46.19
C PRO A 23 -4.64 3.67 44.80
N LEU A 24 -5.49 3.68 43.77
CA LEU A 24 -5.10 3.95 42.38
C LEU A 24 -4.42 5.33 42.24
N PRO A 25 -3.35 5.46 41.46
CA PRO A 25 -2.83 6.77 41.09
C PRO A 25 -3.85 7.52 40.20
N PRO A 26 -3.89 8.87 40.26
CA PRO A 26 -4.78 9.65 39.43
C PRO A 26 -4.43 9.44 37.95
N ALA A 27 -5.48 9.31 37.13
CA ALA A 27 -5.40 9.13 35.70
C ALA A 27 -4.53 10.22 35.09
N SER A 28 -3.29 9.86 34.74
CA SER A 28 -2.48 10.66 33.84
C SER A 28 -3.23 10.65 32.51
N HIS A 29 -3.66 11.83 32.06
CA HIS A 29 -4.14 12.06 30.71
C HIS A 29 -3.06 11.56 29.73
N MET A 30 -3.15 10.30 29.30
CA MET A 30 -2.53 9.88 28.07
C MET A 30 -3.31 10.57 26.96
N ALA A 31 -2.85 11.75 26.59
CA ALA A 31 -3.17 12.33 25.31
C ALA A 31 -2.87 11.26 24.26
N LEU A 32 -3.91 10.73 23.61
CA LEU A 32 -3.72 9.97 22.39
C LEU A 32 -2.98 10.90 21.44
N SER A 33 -1.67 10.69 21.30
CA SER A 33 -0.93 11.24 20.17
C SER A 33 -1.60 10.63 18.95
N GLY A 34 -2.36 11.46 18.22
CA GLY A 34 -3.01 11.05 16.99
C GLY A 34 -1.99 10.41 16.04
N PRO A 35 -2.46 9.58 15.07
CA PRO A 35 -1.58 8.96 14.11
C PRO A 35 -0.65 10.02 13.49
N PRO A 36 0.65 9.72 13.31
CA PRO A 36 1.57 10.67 12.71
C PRO A 36 0.98 11.17 11.39
N PRO A 37 1.07 12.49 11.10
CA PRO A 37 0.57 13.02 9.86
C PRO A 37 1.24 12.26 8.73
N TRP A 38 0.42 11.64 7.88
CA TRP A 38 0.88 10.96 6.68
C TRP A 38 1.79 11.94 5.93
N PRO A 39 3.02 11.56 5.53
CA PRO A 39 4.03 12.50 5.03
C PRO A 39 3.66 13.15 3.68
N LEU A 40 2.49 12.81 3.12
CA LEU A 40 1.97 13.40 1.92
C LEU A 40 0.90 14.41 2.29
N LYS A 41 1.32 15.66 2.53
CA LYS A 41 0.42 16.80 2.44
C LYS A 41 0.00 16.92 0.98
N LEU A 42 -1.08 16.24 0.63
CA LEU A 42 -1.70 16.30 -0.68
C LEU A 42 -2.47 17.63 -0.76
N GLU A 43 -1.73 18.74 -0.90
CA GLU A 43 -2.25 20.00 -1.42
C GLU A 43 -2.57 19.76 -2.92
N VAL A 44 -3.60 18.95 -3.20
CA VAL A 44 -3.97 18.50 -4.55
C VAL A 44 -4.77 19.54 -5.31
N PHE A 45 -5.31 20.53 -4.62
CA PHE A 45 -6.17 21.53 -5.25
C PHE A 45 -5.60 22.93 -4.99
N GLY A 46 -4.42 23.18 -5.54
CA GLY A 46 -3.90 24.54 -5.69
C GLY A 46 -4.82 25.34 -6.62
N LYS A 47 -5.19 26.55 -6.19
CA LYS A 47 -6.11 27.45 -6.92
C LYS A 47 -5.61 27.68 -8.35
N ARG A 48 -6.53 27.54 -9.31
CA ARG A 48 -6.39 27.83 -10.74
C ARG A 48 -5.75 29.21 -10.95
N GLN A 49 -4.54 29.23 -11.51
CA GLN A 49 -4.07 30.33 -12.35
C GLN A 49 -4.01 29.80 -13.78
N GLU A 50 -4.72 30.47 -14.67
CA GLU A 50 -4.53 30.35 -16.12
C GLU A 50 -3.15 30.90 -16.44
N GLU A 51 -2.23 30.09 -16.99
CA GLU A 51 -1.32 30.46 -18.10
C GLU A 51 -0.22 29.39 -18.32
N SER A 52 -0.18 28.84 -19.53
CA SER A 52 0.76 27.87 -20.11
C SER A 52 0.29 26.40 -20.20
N THR A 53 0.29 25.88 -21.44
CA THR A 53 -0.16 24.53 -21.84
C THR A 53 0.61 23.38 -21.16
N THR A 54 1.70 23.66 -20.43
CA THR A 54 2.61 22.68 -19.83
C THR A 54 2.40 22.40 -18.35
N ASP A 55 1.59 23.20 -17.64
CA ASP A 55 1.58 23.19 -16.16
C ASP A 55 1.10 21.91 -15.47
N GLY A 56 0.45 21.00 -16.21
CA GLY A 56 -0.03 19.73 -15.67
C GLY A 56 0.98 18.57 -15.77
N LEU A 57 1.98 18.67 -16.65
CA LEU A 57 2.91 17.57 -16.91
C LEU A 57 4.04 17.54 -15.87
N PRO A 58 4.60 16.36 -15.56
CA PRO A 58 5.78 16.29 -14.73
C PRO A 58 6.96 16.98 -15.41
N VAL A 59 7.90 17.53 -14.64
CA VAL A 59 9.11 18.20 -15.18
C VAL A 59 9.92 17.28 -16.09
N ALA A 60 9.99 16.00 -15.72
CA ALA A 60 10.65 14.97 -16.50
C ALA A 60 10.09 13.60 -16.16
N TYR A 61 10.22 12.65 -17.09
CA TYR A 61 9.93 11.24 -16.85
C TYR A 61 11.16 10.38 -17.11
N ARG A 62 11.21 9.21 -16.46
CA ARG A 62 12.36 8.31 -16.49
C ARG A 62 11.99 6.98 -17.11
N TYR A 63 12.94 6.40 -17.82
CA TYR A 63 12.77 5.06 -18.33
C TYR A 63 14.04 4.30 -18.61
N TYR A 64 13.90 2.98 -18.81
CA TYR A 64 14.97 2.11 -19.28
C TYR A 64 14.75 1.74 -20.75
N GLU A 65 15.80 1.87 -21.55
CA GLU A 65 15.87 1.34 -22.92
C GLU A 65 16.10 -0.17 -22.92
N ALA A 66 15.91 -0.82 -24.07
CA ALA A 66 16.20 -2.24 -24.25
C ALA A 66 17.69 -2.58 -23.97
N SER A 67 18.58 -1.60 -24.15
CA SER A 67 20.01 -1.68 -23.79
C SER A 67 20.28 -1.67 -22.28
N GLY A 68 19.25 -1.45 -21.45
CA GLY A 68 19.38 -1.25 -20.00
C GLY A 68 19.78 0.18 -19.60
N LYS A 69 20.03 1.06 -20.56
CA LYS A 69 20.38 2.47 -20.29
C LYS A 69 19.19 3.21 -19.68
N ARG A 70 19.43 3.92 -18.58
CA ARG A 70 18.45 4.84 -17.99
C ARG A 70 18.43 6.16 -18.75
N VAL A 71 17.25 6.57 -19.20
CA VAL A 71 17.00 7.80 -19.94
C VAL A 71 16.03 8.68 -19.17
N VAL A 72 16.24 10.00 -19.26
CA VAL A 72 15.38 11.04 -18.69
C VAL A 72 14.98 11.96 -19.85
N ARG A 73 13.69 12.25 -20.00
CA ARG A 73 13.17 13.17 -21.03
C ARG A 73 12.17 14.14 -20.44
N ASN A 74 12.01 15.29 -21.09
CA ASN A 74 10.92 16.21 -20.79
C ASN A 74 9.66 15.71 -21.53
N PRO A 75 8.52 15.51 -20.84
CA PRO A 75 7.28 15.08 -21.50
C PRO A 75 6.72 16.12 -22.47
N ALA A 76 7.10 17.40 -22.34
CA ALA A 76 6.68 18.46 -23.28
C ALA A 76 7.26 18.26 -24.69
N ASP A 77 8.39 17.56 -24.82
CA ASP A 77 9.05 17.33 -26.12
C ASP A 77 8.22 16.37 -27.00
N ASP A 78 7.55 15.38 -26.39
CA ASP A 78 6.73 14.37 -27.07
C ASP A 78 5.70 13.78 -26.09
N ILE A 79 4.56 14.46 -25.97
CA ILE A 79 3.47 14.07 -25.07
C ILE A 79 2.90 12.68 -25.44
N PRO A 80 2.61 12.36 -26.72
CA PRO A 80 2.12 11.03 -27.08
C PRO A 80 3.08 9.91 -26.71
N ALA A 81 4.40 10.06 -26.93
CA ALA A 81 5.37 9.04 -26.55
C ALA A 81 5.49 8.92 -25.03
N PHE A 82 5.44 10.03 -24.30
CA PHE A 82 5.38 10.03 -22.84
C PHE A 82 4.17 9.22 -22.35
N LEU A 83 2.96 9.56 -22.79
CA LEU A 83 1.73 8.88 -22.35
C LEU A 83 1.73 7.40 -22.70
N ARG A 84 2.16 7.04 -23.92
CA ARG A 84 2.29 5.63 -24.33
C ARG A 84 3.20 4.85 -23.41
N ARG A 85 4.26 5.46 -22.92
CA ARG A 85 5.24 4.82 -22.04
C ARG A 85 4.75 4.74 -20.60
N GLU A 86 4.18 5.84 -20.12
CA GLU A 86 3.72 6.03 -18.75
C GLU A 86 2.48 5.19 -18.40
N LEU A 87 1.63 4.95 -19.40
CA LEU A 87 0.40 4.14 -19.31
C LEU A 87 0.58 2.75 -19.94
N SER A 88 1.80 2.36 -20.32
CA SER A 88 2.04 1.06 -20.95
C SER A 88 1.83 -0.09 -19.97
N VAL A 89 1.03 -1.08 -20.39
CA VAL A 89 0.86 -2.36 -19.69
C VAL A 89 1.58 -3.52 -20.41
N GLY A 90 2.58 -3.21 -21.25
CA GLY A 90 3.19 -4.17 -22.19
C GLY A 90 3.68 -5.47 -21.54
N ALA A 91 4.43 -5.39 -20.43
CA ALA A 91 4.93 -6.60 -19.76
C ALA A 91 3.78 -7.47 -19.18
N LEU A 92 2.69 -6.84 -18.73
CA LEU A 92 1.52 -7.55 -18.24
C LEU A 92 0.72 -8.18 -19.39
N ALA A 93 0.65 -7.52 -20.54
CA ALA A 93 -0.02 -8.04 -21.73
C ALA A 93 0.60 -9.37 -22.20
N ASP A 94 1.94 -9.49 -22.14
CA ASP A 94 2.63 -10.74 -22.47
C ASP A 94 2.27 -11.88 -21.51
N MET A 95 2.05 -11.55 -20.22
CA MET A 95 1.68 -12.50 -19.18
C MET A 95 0.19 -12.89 -19.18
N LEU A 96 -0.67 -12.07 -19.78
CA LEU A 96 -2.12 -12.26 -19.75
C LEU A 96 -2.55 -13.65 -20.26
N ARG A 97 -1.84 -14.17 -21.27
CA ARG A 97 -2.07 -15.51 -21.85
C ARG A 97 -1.84 -16.67 -20.88
N TYR A 98 -1.12 -16.45 -19.77
CA TYR A 98 -0.83 -17.45 -18.76
C TYR A 98 -1.71 -17.31 -17.52
N LEU A 99 -2.45 -16.20 -17.41
CA LEU A 99 -3.20 -15.86 -16.21
C LEU A 99 -4.38 -16.81 -15.97
N TRP A 100 -4.89 -17.48 -17.00
CA TRP A 100 -5.92 -18.52 -16.86
C TRP A 100 -5.44 -19.71 -15.99
N PHE A 101 -4.13 -19.98 -15.95
CA PHE A 101 -3.57 -21.01 -15.08
C PHE A 101 -3.40 -20.53 -13.63
N ALA A 102 -3.38 -19.22 -13.40
CA ALA A 102 -3.21 -18.62 -12.07
C ALA A 102 -4.47 -18.72 -11.18
N GLY A 103 -5.58 -19.27 -11.71
CA GLY A 103 -6.81 -19.54 -10.98
C GLY A 103 -7.99 -18.68 -11.44
N ALA A 104 -9.09 -18.75 -10.69
CA ALA A 104 -10.29 -17.97 -10.96
C ALA A 104 -10.06 -16.48 -10.70
N GLU A 105 -10.66 -15.64 -11.53
CA GLU A 105 -10.72 -14.20 -11.29
C GLU A 105 -11.36 -13.93 -9.92
N ARG A 106 -10.63 -13.22 -9.06
CA ARG A 106 -11.10 -12.80 -7.74
C ARG A 106 -11.39 -11.31 -7.76
N PRO A 107 -12.42 -10.85 -7.03
CA PRO A 107 -12.63 -9.42 -6.87
C PRO A 107 -11.40 -8.77 -6.25
N ALA A 108 -11.09 -7.54 -6.68
CA ALA A 108 -9.99 -6.77 -6.14
C ALA A 108 -10.17 -6.61 -4.62
N THR A 109 -9.14 -6.96 -3.86
CA THR A 109 -9.15 -6.81 -2.41
C THR A 109 -8.86 -5.35 -2.04
N PRO A 110 -9.59 -4.74 -1.09
CA PRO A 110 -9.30 -3.37 -0.67
C PRO A 110 -7.88 -3.21 -0.10
N LEU A 111 -7.28 -2.04 -0.29
CA LEU A 111 -5.89 -1.79 0.10
C LEU A 111 -5.62 -1.97 1.61
N HIS A 112 -6.60 -1.61 2.46
CA HIS A 112 -6.47 -1.79 3.91
C HIS A 112 -6.36 -3.28 4.30
N PHE A 113 -7.01 -4.18 3.57
CA PHE A 113 -6.88 -5.61 3.80
C PHE A 113 -5.49 -6.12 3.42
N HIS A 114 -4.89 -5.60 2.35
CA HIS A 114 -3.51 -5.94 2.01
C HIS A 114 -2.53 -5.54 3.12
N VAL A 115 -2.73 -4.37 3.74
CA VAL A 115 -1.96 -3.94 4.91
C VAL A 115 -2.21 -4.85 6.12
N ALA A 116 -3.48 -5.18 6.40
CA ALA A 116 -3.84 -6.10 7.48
C ALA A 116 -3.26 -7.52 7.31
N MET A 117 -3.08 -7.96 6.05
CA MET A 117 -2.38 -9.22 5.70
C MET A 117 -0.86 -9.13 5.85
N GLY A 118 -0.31 -7.99 6.30
CA GLY A 118 1.12 -7.78 6.48
C GLY A 118 1.88 -7.46 5.19
N ARG A 119 1.20 -7.02 4.12
CA ARG A 119 1.87 -6.59 2.89
C ARG A 119 2.38 -5.16 3.03
N GLU A 120 3.59 -4.91 2.55
CA GLU A 120 4.19 -3.59 2.43
C GLU A 120 3.71 -2.92 1.13
N ILE A 121 3.28 -1.65 1.19
CA ILE A 121 2.90 -0.89 0.00
C ILE A 121 4.15 -0.21 -0.57
N ALA A 122 4.51 -0.56 -1.79
CA ALA A 122 5.61 0.05 -2.53
C ALA A 122 5.06 0.96 -3.63
N VAL A 123 5.42 2.25 -3.59
CA VAL A 123 5.03 3.21 -4.62
C VAL A 123 5.83 2.94 -5.89
N VAL A 124 5.14 2.79 -7.02
CA VAL A 124 5.77 2.57 -8.33
C VAL A 124 5.27 3.56 -9.36
N ASP A 125 6.12 3.87 -10.33
CA ASP A 125 5.77 4.75 -11.44
C ASP A 125 5.22 3.96 -12.64
N ARG A 126 5.59 2.69 -12.78
CA ARG A 126 5.19 1.87 -13.94
C ARG A 126 3.75 1.36 -13.80
N MET A 127 3.00 1.45 -14.90
CA MET A 127 1.60 0.99 -14.94
C MET A 127 1.45 -0.52 -14.95
N ASP A 128 2.35 -1.24 -15.62
CA ASP A 128 2.36 -2.70 -15.66
C ASP A 128 2.61 -3.39 -14.30
N LEU A 129 3.13 -2.65 -13.33
CA LEU A 129 3.31 -3.12 -11.95
C LEU A 129 2.15 -2.77 -11.02
N HIS A 130 1.18 -1.97 -11.46
CA HIS A 130 0.08 -1.53 -10.62
C HIS A 130 -0.72 -2.74 -10.08
N LEU A 131 -0.82 -2.84 -8.76
CA LEU A 131 -1.45 -3.94 -8.01
C LEU A 131 -0.80 -5.31 -8.14
N LEU A 132 0.37 -5.42 -8.78
CA LEU A 132 1.17 -6.63 -8.72
C LEU A 132 1.78 -6.77 -7.32
N TRP A 133 1.92 -8.01 -6.85
CA TRP A 133 2.63 -8.30 -5.62
C TRP A 133 3.87 -9.14 -5.88
N SER A 134 4.92 -8.92 -5.09
CA SER A 134 6.08 -9.81 -5.07
C SER A 134 5.92 -10.91 -4.01
N ASN A 135 6.66 -12.00 -4.19
CA ASN A 135 6.80 -13.05 -3.17
C ASN A 135 7.39 -12.55 -1.84
N ARG A 136 8.00 -11.35 -1.81
CA ARG A 136 8.54 -10.71 -0.60
C ARG A 136 7.49 -9.92 0.19
N GLY A 137 6.20 -10.08 -0.12
CA GLY A 137 5.12 -9.40 0.60
C GLY A 137 4.95 -7.92 0.23
N ARG A 138 5.47 -7.47 -0.91
CA ARG A 138 5.28 -6.09 -1.40
C ARG A 138 4.15 -6.00 -2.40
N LEU A 139 3.22 -5.09 -2.18
CA LEU A 139 2.19 -4.70 -3.13
C LEU A 139 2.60 -3.38 -3.81
N PHE A 140 2.72 -3.41 -5.13
CA PHE A 140 3.09 -2.23 -5.89
C PHE A 140 1.87 -1.39 -6.22
N VAL A 141 1.88 -0.11 -5.88
CA VAL A 141 0.78 0.81 -6.14
C VAL A 141 1.31 2.03 -6.86
N LYS A 142 0.71 2.31 -8.03
CA LYS A 142 0.94 3.56 -8.76
C LYS A 142 0.05 4.66 -8.19
N PRO A 143 0.61 5.79 -7.72
CA PRO A 143 -0.19 6.91 -7.30
C PRO A 143 -0.88 7.51 -8.52
N ILE A 144 -2.11 8.00 -8.36
CA ILE A 144 -2.85 8.62 -9.46
C ILE A 144 -2.07 9.85 -9.95
N PRO A 145 -1.60 9.88 -11.21
CA PRO A 145 -0.86 11.01 -11.73
C PRO A 145 -1.75 12.26 -11.84
N ARG A 146 -1.22 13.42 -11.44
CA ARG A 146 -1.96 14.70 -11.43
C ARG A 146 -2.47 15.09 -12.81
N PHE A 147 -1.66 14.85 -13.86
CA PHE A 147 -2.05 15.14 -15.24
C PHE A 147 -3.26 14.32 -15.74
N LEU A 148 -3.61 13.21 -15.09
CA LEU A 148 -4.84 12.46 -15.41
C LEU A 148 -6.08 13.09 -14.78
N LEU A 149 -5.92 13.89 -13.73
CA LEU A 149 -7.02 14.48 -12.97
C LEU A 149 -7.42 15.87 -13.49
N ASP A 150 -6.62 16.47 -14.36
CA ASP A 150 -6.92 17.75 -15.03
C ASP A 150 -7.95 17.55 -16.16
N LEU A 151 -9.21 17.35 -15.78
CA LEU A 151 -10.36 17.17 -16.68
C LEU A 151 -10.65 18.37 -17.60
N SER A 152 -10.10 19.55 -17.31
CA SER A 152 -10.20 20.72 -18.17
C SER A 152 -9.44 20.59 -19.50
N ARG A 153 -8.65 19.52 -19.69
CA ARG A 153 -7.84 19.28 -20.90
C ARG A 153 -8.39 18.19 -21.83
N LEU A 154 -9.48 17.51 -21.46
CA LEU A 154 -10.04 16.35 -22.19
C LEU A 154 -11.27 16.68 -23.06
N ARG A 155 -11.44 17.94 -23.47
CA ARG A 155 -12.59 18.43 -24.25
C ARG A 155 -12.24 18.68 -25.72
#